data_AF-A0A553RA72-F1
#
_entry.id   AF-A0A553RA72-F1
#
_cell.length_a   1.000
_cell.length_b   1.000
_cell.length_c   1.000
_cell.angle_alpha   90.00
_cell.angle_beta   90.00
_cell.angle_gamma   90.00
#
_symmetry.space_group_name_H-M   'P 1'
#
loop_
_entity.id
_entity.type
_entity.pdbx_description
1 polymer ?
#
loop_
_entity_poly.entity_id
_entity_poly.type
_entity_poly.pdbx_seq_one_letter_code
_entity_poly.pdbx_strand_id
1 'polypeptide(L)'
;MTTVAEESDSLKGERRTELIPLHRSLSLTVKKRMAVTGDARKEDADYKRLQSFPLIRHSDMSEEMRVETMDLCVTACEKFISNNESAAKMIKECMDKKFGSSWHVVIGEGFGFEVTHEVRNLLYMFFGGSLAVCVWKCS
;
A
#
# COMPACT_ATOMS: atom_id res chain seq x y z
N MET A 1 -42.63 18.60 10.77
CA MET A 1 -42.20 18.57 9.36
C MET A 1 -40.82 19.21 9.35
N THR A 2 -39.76 18.43 9.53
CA THR A 2 -38.38 18.93 9.61
C THR A 2 -37.62 18.33 8.44
N THR A 3 -37.42 19.16 7.41
CA THR A 3 -36.56 18.85 6.28
C THR A 3 -35.11 18.96 6.77
N VAL A 4 -34.45 17.83 6.95
CA VAL A 4 -32.98 17.79 7.05
C VAL A 4 -32.44 18.00 5.65
N ALA A 5 -31.67 19.09 5.50
CA ALA A 5 -30.94 19.38 4.27
C ALA A 5 -29.94 18.24 4.02
N GLU A 6 -30.08 17.58 2.87
CA GLU A 6 -29.03 16.74 2.32
C GLU A 6 -27.88 17.66 1.90
N GLU A 7 -26.88 17.76 2.78
CA GLU A 7 -25.59 18.33 2.43
C GLU A 7 -24.89 17.31 1.52
N SER A 8 -25.13 17.50 0.22
CA SER A 8 -24.46 16.79 -0.84
C SER A 8 -23.01 17.27 -0.87
N ASP A 9 -22.15 16.55 -0.16
CA ASP A 9 -20.71 16.78 -0.14
C ASP A 9 -20.14 16.44 -1.52
N SER A 10 -20.18 17.44 -2.39
CA SER A 10 -19.62 17.42 -3.73
C SER A 10 -18.09 17.50 -3.61
N LEU A 11 -17.48 16.38 -3.27
CA LEU A 11 -16.03 16.16 -3.31
C LEU A 11 -15.59 16.16 -4.78
N LYS A 12 -15.43 17.36 -5.36
CA LYS A 12 -14.65 17.53 -6.60
C LYS A 12 -13.23 17.07 -6.29
N GLY A 13 -12.82 15.96 -6.92
CA GLY A 13 -11.52 15.33 -6.77
C GLY A 13 -10.37 16.34 -6.84
N GLU A 14 -9.86 16.71 -5.67
CA GLU A 14 -8.61 17.42 -5.54
C GLU A 14 -7.50 16.48 -6.05
N ARG A 15 -6.56 17.00 -6.84
CA ARG A 15 -5.45 16.20 -7.40
C ARG A 15 -4.18 16.59 -6.67
N ARG A 16 -3.42 15.59 -6.22
CA ARG A 16 -2.10 15.80 -5.59
C ARG A 16 -1.03 15.12 -6.41
N THR A 17 0.09 15.80 -6.56
CA THR A 17 1.32 15.20 -7.09
C THR A 17 2.16 14.78 -5.89
N GLU A 18 2.26 13.48 -5.66
CA GLU A 18 3.11 12.91 -4.61
C GLU A 18 4.41 12.42 -5.25
N LEU A 19 5.53 13.01 -4.81
CA LEU A 19 6.88 12.55 -5.11
C LEU A 19 7.35 11.68 -3.94
N ILE A 20 7.36 10.36 -4.11
CA ILE A 20 7.97 9.46 -3.12
C ILE A 20 9.44 9.26 -3.51
N PRO A 21 10.42 9.84 -2.78
CA PRO A 21 11.82 9.79 -3.18
C PRO A 21 12.36 8.37 -3.10
N LEU A 22 13.05 7.93 -4.17
CA LEU A 22 13.66 6.60 -4.30
C LEU A 22 14.76 6.28 -3.27
N HIS A 23 15.29 7.29 -2.56
CA HIS A 23 16.27 7.06 -1.52
C HIS A 23 16.36 8.29 -0.59
N ARG A 24 15.67 8.23 0.56
CA ARG A 24 16.28 8.74 1.79
C ARG A 24 16.62 7.54 2.65
N SER A 25 17.89 7.15 2.54
CA SER A 25 18.71 6.54 3.58
C SER A 25 17.99 6.39 4.92
N LEU A 26 17.91 5.13 5.35
CA LEU A 26 17.70 4.66 6.72
C LEU A 26 17.80 5.76 7.78
N SER A 27 16.65 6.16 8.32
CA SER A 27 16.54 6.41 9.74
C SER A 27 15.35 5.61 10.21
N LEU A 28 15.62 4.33 10.46
CA LEU A 28 14.85 3.49 11.36
C LEU A 28 14.63 4.26 12.66
N THR A 29 13.55 5.02 12.74
CA THR A 29 12.85 5.20 14.02
C THR A 29 11.85 4.06 14.14
N VAL A 30 12.35 2.83 13.96
CA VAL A 30 11.94 1.75 14.83
C VAL A 30 12.29 2.28 16.22
N LYS A 31 11.28 2.66 17.00
CA LYS A 31 11.47 2.87 18.42
C LYS A 31 12.06 1.57 18.95
N LYS A 32 13.39 1.61 19.10
CA LYS A 32 14.24 0.63 19.75
C LYS A 32 13.76 0.51 21.19
N ARG A 33 12.76 -0.34 21.44
CA ARG A 33 12.67 -1.03 22.72
C ARG A 33 13.59 -2.23 22.61
N MET A 34 14.86 -1.99 22.87
CA MET A 34 15.83 -3.06 23.15
C MET A 34 15.80 -3.37 24.64
N ALA A 35 15.51 -4.64 24.92
CA ALA A 35 15.88 -5.44 26.09
C ALA A 35 15.31 -6.84 25.73
N VAL A 36 16.04 -7.95 25.57
CA VAL A 36 17.26 -8.47 26.21
C VAL A 36 17.89 -9.54 25.29
N THR A 37 19.21 -9.57 25.29
CA THR A 37 20.19 -10.67 25.11
C THR A 37 19.72 -12.05 24.62
N GLY A 38 20.34 -12.59 23.56
CA GLY A 38 20.59 -14.04 23.42
C GLY A 38 20.52 -14.65 22.00
N ASP A 39 21.66 -15.17 21.53
CA ASP A 39 21.89 -16.25 20.55
C ASP A 39 21.55 -16.06 19.03
N ALA A 40 22.63 -15.84 18.26
CA ALA A 40 22.71 -15.59 16.82
C ALA A 40 22.39 -16.80 15.89
N ARG A 41 21.50 -17.71 16.29
CA ARG A 41 21.02 -18.81 15.44
C ARG A 41 19.50 -18.87 15.25
N LYS A 42 18.77 -17.91 15.83
CA LYS A 42 17.30 -17.84 15.79
C LYS A 42 16.74 -16.61 15.08
N GLU A 43 17.56 -15.57 14.86
CA GLU A 43 17.15 -14.25 14.34
C GLU A 43 16.67 -14.26 12.88
N ASP A 44 17.21 -15.10 12.00
CA ASP A 44 16.82 -15.15 10.58
C ASP A 44 15.37 -15.62 10.38
N ALA A 45 14.89 -16.51 11.26
CA ALA A 45 13.53 -17.04 11.20
C ALA A 45 12.50 -16.01 11.68
N ASP A 46 12.87 -15.17 12.63
CA ASP A 46 12.00 -14.12 13.16
C ASP A 46 11.96 -12.91 12.21
N TYR A 47 13.07 -12.59 11.53
CA TYR A 47 13.08 -11.60 10.45
C TYR A 47 12.22 -12.06 9.26
N LYS A 48 12.32 -13.33 8.85
CA LYS A 48 11.43 -13.91 7.82
C LYS A 48 9.95 -13.88 8.19
N ARG A 49 9.61 -14.09 9.48
CA ARG A 49 8.22 -13.98 9.95
C ARG A 49 7.70 -12.54 9.98
N LEU A 50 8.56 -11.57 10.29
CA LEU A 50 8.21 -10.14 10.21
C LEU A 50 8.09 -9.66 8.76
N GLN A 51 8.81 -10.27 7.82
CA GLN A 51 8.74 -9.96 6.40
C GLN A 51 7.42 -10.36 5.74
N SER A 52 6.67 -11.32 6.30
CA SER A 52 5.33 -11.68 5.79
C SER A 52 4.24 -10.65 6.12
N PHE A 53 4.51 -9.69 7.03
CA PHE A 53 3.50 -8.70 7.40
C PHE A 53 3.50 -7.50 6.42
N PRO A 54 2.34 -7.08 5.91
CA PRO A 54 2.26 -5.88 5.06
C PRO A 54 2.64 -4.62 5.85
N LEU A 55 3.63 -3.89 5.35
CA LEU A 55 4.09 -2.64 5.97
C LEU A 55 3.63 -1.44 5.14
N ILE A 56 2.62 -0.73 5.61
CA ILE A 56 2.14 0.49 4.96
C ILE A 56 3.18 1.61 5.14
N ARG A 57 3.73 2.11 4.04
CA ARG A 57 4.72 3.19 4.04
C ARG A 57 4.06 4.56 3.93
N HIS A 58 3.02 4.65 3.12
CA HIS A 58 2.17 5.83 2.97
C HIS A 58 0.79 5.40 2.45
N SER A 59 -0.28 6.05 2.91
CA SER A 59 -1.62 5.89 2.36
C SER A 59 -2.46 7.12 2.70
N ASP A 60 -3.27 7.58 1.75
CA ASP A 60 -4.27 8.63 1.96
C ASP A 60 -5.72 8.09 1.87
N MET A 61 -5.87 6.78 1.64
CA MET A 61 -7.17 6.09 1.56
C MET A 61 -7.94 6.13 2.88
N SER A 62 -9.27 6.01 2.80
CA SER A 62 -10.11 5.78 3.97
C SER A 62 -9.72 4.47 4.67
N GLU A 63 -9.98 4.37 5.98
CA GLU A 63 -9.57 3.20 6.76
C GLU A 63 -10.15 1.89 6.21
N GLU A 64 -11.43 1.88 5.85
CA GLU A 64 -12.11 0.73 5.26
C GLU A 64 -11.45 0.32 3.93
N MET A 65 -11.27 1.25 3.00
CA MET A 65 -10.66 0.98 1.69
C MET A 65 -9.20 0.54 1.83
N ARG A 66 -8.46 1.15 2.77
CA ARG A 66 -7.06 0.82 3.03
C ARG A 66 -6.90 -0.63 3.49
N VAL A 67 -7.73 -1.08 4.44
CA VAL A 67 -7.68 -2.46 4.95
C VAL A 67 -8.00 -3.44 3.83
N GLU A 68 -9.07 -3.20 3.07
CA GLU A 68 -9.45 -4.08 1.97
C GLU A 68 -8.39 -4.15 0.85
N THR A 69 -7.80 -3.00 0.50
CA THR A 69 -6.75 -2.93 -0.52
C THR A 69 -5.48 -3.64 -0.03
N MET A 70 -5.12 -3.47 1.26
CA MET A 70 -4.00 -4.17 1.87
C MET A 70 -4.20 -5.69 1.83
N ASP A 71 -5.35 -6.19 2.25
CA ASP A 71 -5.66 -7.63 2.24
C ASP A 71 -5.63 -8.21 0.82
N LEU A 72 -6.14 -7.44 -0.15
CA LEU A 72 -6.08 -7.80 -1.56
C LEU A 72 -4.63 -7.85 -2.07
N CYS A 73 -3.78 -6.90 -1.69
CA CYS A 73 -2.36 -6.88 -2.06
C CYS A 73 -1.63 -8.10 -1.49
N VAL A 74 -1.85 -8.43 -0.21
CA VAL A 74 -1.27 -9.62 0.43
C VAL A 74 -1.70 -10.88 -0.31
N THR A 75 -3.01 -11.04 -0.53
CA THR A 75 -3.56 -12.22 -1.21
C THR A 75 -2.99 -12.39 -2.62
N ALA A 76 -2.88 -11.31 -3.39
CA ALA A 76 -2.33 -11.36 -4.75
C ALA A 76 -0.83 -11.69 -4.75
N CYS A 77 -0.06 -11.12 -3.83
CA CYS A 77 1.38 -11.38 -3.72
C CYS A 77 1.67 -12.82 -3.25
N GLU A 78 0.87 -13.37 -2.33
CA GLU A 78 0.99 -14.76 -1.88
C GLU A 78 0.58 -15.75 -2.99
N LYS A 79 -0.42 -15.40 -3.80
CA LYS A 79 -0.87 -16.24 -4.91
C LYS A 79 0.12 -16.29 -6.07
N PHE A 80 0.83 -15.18 -6.32
CA PHE A 80 1.71 -15.02 -7.48
C PHE A 80 3.14 -14.61 -7.08
N ILE A 81 3.79 -15.42 -6.23
CA ILE A 81 5.13 -15.13 -5.67
C ILE A 81 6.19 -14.85 -6.74
N SER A 82 6.15 -15.54 -7.88
CA SER A 82 7.13 -15.40 -8.97
C SER A 82 6.63 -14.58 -10.16
N ASN A 83 5.40 -14.05 -10.12
CA ASN A 83 4.79 -13.36 -11.24
C ASN A 83 4.10 -12.06 -10.79
N ASN A 84 4.91 -11.02 -10.63
CA ASN A 84 4.47 -9.70 -10.22
C ASN A 84 3.43 -9.08 -11.18
N GLU A 85 3.53 -9.38 -12.49
CA GLU A 85 2.58 -8.89 -13.49
C GLU A 85 1.17 -9.45 -13.24
N SER A 86 1.07 -10.75 -12.95
CA SER A 86 -0.21 -11.39 -12.64
C SER A 86 -0.80 -10.89 -11.32
N ALA A 87 0.05 -10.67 -10.31
CA ALA A 87 -0.38 -10.05 -9.06
C ALA A 87 -0.95 -8.64 -9.28
N ALA A 88 -0.21 -7.78 -9.99
CA ALA A 88 -0.63 -6.41 -10.27
C ALA A 88 -1.95 -6.37 -11.06
N LYS A 89 -2.09 -7.25 -12.05
CA LYS A 89 -3.32 -7.39 -12.85
C LYS A 89 -4.52 -7.78 -11.97
N MET A 90 -4.36 -8.77 -11.08
CA MET A 90 -5.42 -9.19 -10.17
C MET A 90 -5.87 -8.04 -9.25
N ILE A 91 -4.92 -7.32 -8.66
CA ILE A 91 -5.24 -6.18 -7.77
C ILE A 91 -5.99 -5.11 -8.55
N LYS A 92 -5.47 -4.74 -9.74
CA LYS A 92 -6.10 -3.74 -10.62
C LYS A 92 -7.54 -4.11 -10.97
N GLU A 93 -7.77 -5.34 -11.45
CA GLU A 93 -9.10 -5.80 -11.86
C GLU A 93 -10.09 -5.81 -10.68
N CYS A 94 -9.65 -6.21 -9.49
CA CYS A 94 -10.48 -6.18 -8.29
C CYS A 94 -10.81 -4.76 -7.84
N MET A 95 -9.85 -3.84 -7.87
CA MET A 95 -10.05 -2.43 -7.52
C MET A 95 -10.96 -1.73 -8.54
N ASP A 96 -10.72 -1.94 -9.84
CA ASP A 96 -11.55 -1.42 -10.93
C ASP A 96 -13.01 -1.87 -10.80
N LYS A 97 -13.24 -3.13 -10.41
CA LYS A 97 -14.58 -3.70 -10.22
C LYS A 97 -15.31 -3.12 -9.01
N LYS A 98 -14.59 -2.83 -7.91
CA LYS A 98 -15.19 -2.43 -6.63
C LYS A 98 -15.33 -0.91 -6.49
N PHE A 99 -14.36 -0.15 -6.96
CA PHE A 99 -14.23 1.30 -6.72
C PHE A 99 -14.25 2.13 -8.01
N GLY A 100 -14.71 1.53 -9.11
CA GLY A 100 -14.76 2.14 -10.44
C GLY A 100 -13.43 2.08 -11.18
N SER A 101 -13.43 2.38 -12.47
CA SER A 101 -12.27 2.24 -13.36
C SER A 101 -11.12 3.22 -13.06
N SER A 102 -10.01 3.03 -13.77
CA SER A 102 -8.81 3.89 -13.79
C SER A 102 -7.85 3.68 -12.62
N TRP A 103 -7.83 2.48 -12.05
CA TRP A 103 -6.78 2.08 -11.11
C TRP A 103 -5.51 1.65 -11.82
N HIS A 104 -4.39 1.98 -11.19
CA HIS A 104 -3.05 1.60 -11.61
C HIS A 104 -2.34 0.93 -10.44
N VAL A 105 -1.57 -0.11 -10.77
CA VAL A 105 -0.85 -0.91 -9.78
C VAL A 105 0.56 -1.16 -10.30
N VAL A 106 1.54 -0.98 -9.43
CA VAL A 106 2.95 -1.29 -9.68
C VAL A 106 3.46 -2.15 -8.54
N ILE A 107 4.12 -3.26 -8.89
CA ILE A 107 4.74 -4.19 -7.95
C ILE A 107 6.18 -4.43 -8.39
N GLY A 108 7.14 -4.33 -7.47
CA GLY A 108 8.54 -4.60 -7.77
C GLY A 108 9.47 -4.42 -6.58
N GLU A 109 10.70 -4.92 -6.70
CA GLU A 109 11.67 -4.90 -5.58
C GLU A 109 12.32 -3.54 -5.35
N GLY A 110 12.25 -2.64 -6.34
CA GLY A 110 12.79 -1.30 -6.24
C GLY A 110 12.30 -0.43 -7.38
N PHE A 111 11.52 0.60 -7.06
CA PHE A 111 11.05 1.59 -8.02
C PHE A 111 10.80 2.93 -7.32
N GLY A 112 10.82 3.98 -8.13
CA GLY A 112 10.37 5.31 -7.73
C GLY A 112 9.27 5.75 -8.67
N PHE A 113 8.36 6.53 -8.15
CA PHE A 113 7.25 7.04 -8.92
C PHE A 113 6.96 8.48 -8.53
N GLU A 114 6.61 9.25 -9.56
CA GLU A 114 6.00 10.56 -9.45
C GLU A 114 4.68 10.45 -10.19
N VAL A 115 3.58 10.48 -9.44
CA VAL A 115 2.24 10.33 -9.99
C VAL A 115 1.36 11.48 -9.52
N THR A 116 0.47 11.89 -10.42
CA THR A 116 -0.66 12.75 -10.04
C THR A 116 -1.86 11.83 -9.92
N HIS A 117 -2.43 11.74 -8.72
CA HIS A 117 -3.53 10.85 -8.41
C HIS A 117 -4.72 11.63 -7.83
N GLU A 118 -5.89 10.99 -7.87
CA GLU A 118 -7.06 11.45 -7.16
C GLU A 118 -6.83 11.32 -5.65
N VAL A 119 -7.05 12.40 -4.88
CA VAL A 119 -6.84 12.39 -3.43
C VAL A 119 -7.70 11.31 -2.76
N ARG A 120 -7.17 10.69 -1.71
CA ARG A 120 -7.77 9.55 -0.97
C ARG A 120 -7.81 8.23 -1.72
N ASN A 121 -7.03 8.08 -2.78
CA ASN A 121 -6.97 6.86 -3.59
C ASN A 121 -5.53 6.41 -3.85
N LEU A 122 -4.61 6.59 -2.90
CA LEU A 122 -3.21 6.13 -2.97
C LEU A 122 -2.85 5.24 -1.77
N LEU A 123 -2.23 4.10 -2.09
CA LEU A 123 -1.61 3.18 -1.14
C LEU A 123 -0.21 2.80 -1.61
N TYR A 124 0.76 2.97 -0.73
CA TYR A 124 2.13 2.50 -0.89
C TYR A 124 2.55 1.66 0.31
N MET A 125 2.88 0.39 0.05
CA MET A 125 3.23 -0.58 1.07
C MET A 125 4.37 -1.49 0.63
N PHE A 126 4.97 -2.17 1.60
CA PHE A 126 5.94 -3.23 1.39
C PHE A 126 5.39 -4.58 1.85
N PHE A 127 5.79 -5.64 1.16
CA PHE A 127 5.46 -7.04 1.44
C PHE A 127 6.70 -7.91 1.25
N GLY A 128 6.87 -8.97 2.03
CA GLY A 128 8.02 -9.88 1.91
C GLY A 128 9.38 -9.25 2.27
N GLY A 129 9.41 -8.04 2.84
CA GLY A 129 10.62 -7.28 3.13
C GLY A 129 11.34 -6.66 1.93
N SER A 130 11.15 -7.19 0.73
CA SER A 130 11.79 -6.70 -0.51
C SER A 130 10.78 -6.19 -1.55
N LEU A 131 9.52 -6.61 -1.51
CA LEU A 131 8.54 -6.28 -2.55
C LEU A 131 7.79 -5.00 -2.18
N ALA A 132 7.86 -3.99 -3.03
CA ALA A 132 7.05 -2.80 -2.91
C ALA A 132 5.79 -2.92 -3.77
N VAL A 133 4.66 -2.46 -3.23
CA VAL A 133 3.36 -2.41 -3.91
C VAL A 133 2.84 -0.98 -3.84
N CYS A 134 2.54 -0.41 -5.00
CA CYS A 134 1.92 0.90 -5.13
C CYS A 134 0.60 0.76 -5.90
N VAL A 135 -0.48 1.28 -5.33
CA VAL A 135 -1.83 1.28 -5.90
C VAL A 135 -2.33 2.71 -5.88
N TRP A 136 -2.75 3.21 -7.03
CA TRP A 136 -3.35 4.55 -7.11
C TRP A 136 -4.43 4.63 -8.17
N LYS A 137 -5.31 5.62 -8.04
CA LYS A 137 -6.33 5.95 -9.04
C LYS A 137 -5.97 7.21 -9.81
N CYS A 138 -6.03 7.12 -11.13
CA CYS A 138 -5.91 8.26 -12.03
C CYS A 138 -7.32 8.80 -12.36
N SER A 139 -7.47 10.12 -12.38
CA SER A 139 -8.64 10.81 -12.93
C SER A 139 -8.26 11.69 -14.11
#